data_AF-A0A9D1GDG1-F1
#
_entry.id   AF-A0A9D1GDG1-F1
#
_cell.length_a   1.000
_cell.length_b   1.000
_cell.length_c   1.000
_cell.angle_alpha   90.00
_cell.angle_beta   90.00
_cell.angle_gamma   90.00
#
_symmetry.space_group_name_H-M   'P 1'
#
loop_
_entity.id
_entity.type
_entity.pdbx_description
1 polymer ?
#
loop_
_entity_poly.entity_id
_entity_poly.type
_entity_poly.pdbx_seq_one_letter_code
_entity_poly.pdbx_strand_id
1 'polypeptide(L)'
;MSYLPPTRKEAVIVLVSTLSFLLLTAVFIGLRPEHIAMAVVLDVLLFASLYTRKLVVALLPFVVFAVSYDWMRVWPNYMVNDIDVAGLYSAERTIFGIDVDGVRMTLCEFFHEHHCSVADFFAGLFYLCWVPVPVLFALSLFIKGRRELALRFSLVFLLVNLIGFAGYYIHPAAPPWYVMQYGFEPILGTPGNVAGLGRFDALAGMDIFAPMYGRNANVFAALPSLHSAYMPVAFTYAVMGRCKKWLIALFGIIMVGIWFTAIYSGHHYMIDVLTGIACAVIGILLFEQVFMRLPVFRRFMFRYIAYIS
;
A
#
# COMPACT_ATOMS: atom_id res chain seq x y z
N MET A 1 -10.00 -19.69 26.74
CA MET A 1 -9.18 -18.46 26.86
C MET A 1 -9.58 -17.77 28.15
N SER A 2 -8.66 -17.59 29.11
CA SER A 2 -8.92 -16.74 30.25
C SER A 2 -8.97 -15.28 29.78
N TYR A 3 -10.08 -14.61 30.03
CA TYR A 3 -10.17 -13.16 29.81
C TYR A 3 -9.24 -12.47 30.80
N LEU A 4 -8.18 -11.84 30.28
CA LEU A 4 -7.27 -11.00 31.06
C LEU A 4 -7.52 -9.56 30.61
N PRO A 5 -8.24 -8.75 31.41
CA PRO A 5 -8.53 -7.37 31.05
C PRO A 5 -7.21 -6.59 30.87
N PRO A 6 -7.19 -5.53 30.03
CA PRO A 6 -6.05 -4.65 29.97
C PRO A 6 -5.77 -4.05 31.35
N THR A 7 -4.50 -3.81 31.65
CA THR A 7 -4.16 -3.04 32.86
C THR A 7 -4.77 -1.65 32.77
N ARG A 8 -5.01 -0.99 33.91
CA ARG A 8 -5.52 0.40 33.92
C ARG A 8 -4.66 1.33 33.06
N LYS A 9 -3.33 1.14 33.07
CA LYS A 9 -2.40 1.90 32.24
C LYS A 9 -2.62 1.65 30.75
N GLU A 10 -2.71 0.39 30.32
CA GLU A 10 -3.00 0.04 28.93
C GLU A 10 -4.36 0.61 28.48
N ALA A 11 -5.39 0.48 29.31
CA ALA A 11 -6.73 1.00 28.99
C ALA A 11 -6.71 2.52 28.79
N VAL A 12 -6.04 3.27 29.68
CA VAL A 12 -5.90 4.72 29.55
C VAL A 12 -5.13 5.08 28.28
N ILE A 13 -4.03 4.39 27.98
CA ILE A 13 -3.25 4.65 26.75
C ILE A 13 -4.09 4.43 25.50
N VAL A 14 -4.83 3.33 25.42
CA VAL A 14 -5.70 3.02 24.28
C VAL A 14 -6.77 4.10 24.11
N LEU A 15 -7.54 4.39 25.16
CA LEU A 15 -8.62 5.37 25.09
C LEU A 15 -8.13 6.77 24.76
N VAL A 16 -7.03 7.22 25.38
CA VAL A 16 -6.43 8.53 25.08
C VAL A 16 -5.90 8.58 23.64
N SER A 17 -5.27 7.50 23.15
CA SER A 17 -4.77 7.44 21.78
C SER A 17 -5.91 7.46 20.77
N THR A 18 -6.97 6.69 21.01
CA THR A 18 -8.17 6.64 20.14
C THR A 18 -8.88 7.99 20.12
N LEU A 19 -9.10 8.62 21.28
CA LEU A 19 -9.71 9.94 21.35
C LEU A 19 -8.85 11.00 20.67
N SER A 20 -7.53 10.97 20.88
CA SER A 20 -6.61 11.90 20.23
C SER A 20 -6.62 11.71 18.72
N PHE A 21 -6.58 10.47 18.23
CA PHE A 21 -6.68 10.17 16.80
C PHE A 21 -7.98 10.71 16.19
N LEU A 22 -9.12 10.42 16.82
CA LEU A 22 -10.42 10.90 16.32
C LEU A 22 -10.52 12.42 16.35
N LEU A 23 -10.07 13.06 17.43
CA LEU A 23 -10.11 14.52 17.59
C LEU A 23 -9.21 15.20 16.54
N LEU A 24 -7.96 14.77 16.42
CA LEU A 24 -7.03 15.37 15.46
C LEU A 24 -7.52 15.13 14.03
N THR A 25 -8.03 13.94 13.71
CA THR A 25 -8.61 13.66 12.39
C THR A 25 -9.84 14.53 12.12
N ALA A 26 -10.71 14.76 13.11
CA ALA A 26 -11.86 15.66 12.99
C ALA A 26 -11.43 17.09 12.67
N VAL A 27 -10.39 17.59 13.34
CA VAL A 27 -9.92 18.97 13.20
C VAL A 27 -9.18 19.20 11.88
N PHE A 28 -8.32 18.28 11.47
CA PHE A 28 -7.40 18.52 10.34
C PHE A 28 -7.88 17.96 9.00
N ILE A 29 -8.73 16.92 8.98
CA ILE A 29 -9.11 16.20 7.76
C ILE A 29 -10.64 16.11 7.60
N GLY A 30 -11.36 16.09 8.73
CA GLY A 30 -12.78 15.75 8.79
C GLY A 30 -12.98 14.26 9.07
N LEU A 31 -13.90 13.96 10.01
CA LEU A 31 -14.23 12.58 10.35
C LEU A 31 -15.07 11.93 9.25
N ARG A 32 -14.76 10.68 8.94
CA ARG A 32 -15.54 9.82 8.08
C ARG A 32 -15.93 8.54 8.81
N PRO A 33 -16.98 7.83 8.38
CA PRO A 33 -17.42 6.59 9.03
C PRO A 33 -16.31 5.55 9.19
N GLU A 34 -15.35 5.51 8.26
CA GLU A 34 -14.23 4.55 8.29
C GLU A 34 -13.28 4.81 9.46
N HIS A 35 -13.08 6.07 9.88
CA HIS A 35 -12.24 6.42 11.02
C HIS A 35 -12.86 5.91 12.32
N ILE A 36 -14.17 6.11 12.46
CA ILE A 36 -14.95 5.66 13.62
C ILE A 36 -15.00 4.13 13.63
N ALA A 37 -15.28 3.50 12.48
CA ALA A 37 -15.31 2.05 12.35
C ALA A 37 -13.96 1.42 12.72
N MET A 38 -12.85 1.97 12.21
CA MET A 38 -11.50 1.51 12.55
C MET A 38 -11.21 1.65 14.05
N ALA A 39 -11.49 2.82 14.64
CA ALA A 39 -11.32 3.06 16.07
C ALA A 39 -12.11 2.06 16.93
N VAL A 40 -13.39 1.87 16.63
CA VAL A 40 -14.27 0.94 17.36
C VAL A 40 -13.78 -0.51 17.21
N VAL A 41 -13.44 -0.94 15.99
CA VAL A 41 -12.93 -2.31 15.76
C VAL A 41 -11.63 -2.56 16.51
N LEU A 42 -10.69 -1.61 16.48
CA LEU A 42 -9.41 -1.74 17.19
C LEU A 42 -9.62 -1.80 18.70
N ASP A 43 -10.44 -0.90 19.26
CA ASP A 43 -10.75 -0.88 20.69
C ASP A 43 -11.43 -2.19 21.10
N VAL A 44 -12.48 -2.62 20.40
CA VAL A 44 -13.17 -3.90 20.66
C VAL A 44 -12.17 -5.06 20.67
N LEU A 45 -11.27 -5.14 19.69
CA LEU A 45 -10.28 -6.22 19.63
C LEU A 45 -9.22 -6.12 20.75
N LEU A 46 -8.78 -4.92 21.13
CA LEU A 46 -7.82 -4.69 22.22
C LEU A 46 -8.40 -5.09 23.59
N PHE A 47 -9.69 -4.84 23.80
CA PHE A 47 -10.40 -5.14 25.05
C PHE A 47 -11.00 -6.54 25.10
N ALA A 48 -11.34 -7.18 23.96
CA ALA A 48 -12.08 -8.45 23.94
C ALA A 48 -11.32 -9.64 24.57
N SER A 49 -10.02 -9.78 24.31
CA SER A 49 -9.21 -10.88 24.85
C SER A 49 -7.71 -10.59 24.78
N LEU A 50 -6.91 -11.35 25.54
CA LEU A 50 -5.45 -11.26 25.42
C LEU A 50 -4.96 -11.61 24.01
N TYR A 51 -5.59 -12.58 23.35
CA TYR A 51 -5.19 -13.01 22.01
C TYR A 51 -5.45 -11.94 20.96
N THR A 52 -6.65 -11.34 20.97
CA THR A 52 -7.02 -10.26 20.06
C THR A 52 -6.22 -8.99 20.33
N ARG A 53 -5.85 -8.72 21.60
CA ARG A 53 -4.91 -7.64 21.92
C ARG A 53 -3.54 -7.85 21.29
N LYS A 54 -2.94 -9.04 21.46
CA LYS A 54 -1.67 -9.39 20.84
C LYS A 54 -1.74 -9.32 19.31
N LEU A 55 -2.90 -9.69 18.73
CA LEU A 55 -3.15 -9.59 17.30
C LEU A 55 -3.13 -8.13 16.83
N VAL A 56 -3.88 -7.25 17.48
CA VAL A 56 -3.88 -5.81 17.15
C VAL A 56 -2.47 -5.26 17.27
N VAL A 57 -1.76 -5.58 18.36
CA VAL A 57 -0.38 -5.13 18.58
C VAL A 57 0.58 -5.65 17.50
N ALA A 58 0.38 -6.85 16.96
CA ALA A 58 1.17 -7.36 15.82
C ALA A 58 0.82 -6.69 14.48
N LEU A 59 -0.40 -6.18 14.34
CA LEU A 59 -0.90 -5.49 13.14
C LEU A 59 -0.80 -3.96 13.21
N LEU A 60 -0.38 -3.39 14.34
CA LEU A 60 -0.16 -1.95 14.51
C LEU A 60 0.62 -1.32 13.34
N PRO A 61 1.66 -1.94 12.76
CA PRO A 61 2.34 -1.35 11.61
C PRO A 61 1.43 -1.08 10.41
N PHE A 62 0.44 -1.93 10.14
CA PHE A 62 -0.56 -1.70 9.10
C PHE A 62 -1.54 -0.57 9.46
N VAL A 63 -1.91 -0.47 10.74
CA VAL A 63 -2.76 0.64 11.22
C VAL A 63 -2.03 1.96 11.09
N VAL A 64 -0.76 2.03 11.50
CA VAL A 64 0.09 3.21 11.35
C VAL A 64 0.21 3.59 9.87
N PHE A 65 0.47 2.62 9.00
CA PHE A 65 0.47 2.85 7.55
C PHE A 65 -0.84 3.49 7.06
N ALA A 66 -1.99 2.90 7.41
CA ALA A 66 -3.30 3.37 6.94
C ALA A 66 -3.59 4.80 7.42
N VAL A 67 -3.29 5.09 8.69
CA VAL A 67 -3.43 6.43 9.28
C VAL A 67 -2.47 7.42 8.61
N SER A 68 -1.19 7.06 8.47
CA SER A 68 -0.19 7.93 7.84
C SER A 68 -0.55 8.27 6.40
N TYR A 69 -1.04 7.30 5.63
CA TYR A 69 -1.49 7.53 4.25
C TYR A 69 -2.67 8.49 4.19
N ASP A 70 -3.69 8.27 5.02
CA ASP A 70 -4.86 9.16 5.03
C ASP A 70 -4.51 10.58 5.48
N TRP A 71 -3.57 10.70 6.43
CA TRP A 71 -3.11 11.99 6.94
C TRP A 71 -2.24 12.79 5.95
N MET A 72 -1.79 12.19 4.84
CA MET A 72 -1.16 12.96 3.75
C MET A 72 -2.11 14.02 3.17
N ARG A 73 -3.43 13.90 3.38
CA ARG A 73 -4.42 14.93 3.00
C ARG A 73 -4.21 16.27 3.69
N VAL A 74 -3.62 16.28 4.89
CA VAL A 74 -3.36 17.51 5.66
C VAL A 74 -2.36 18.40 4.93
N TRP A 75 -1.35 17.77 4.32
CA TRP A 75 -0.30 18.47 3.57
C TRP A 75 -0.06 17.76 2.25
N PRO A 76 -0.80 18.09 1.19
CA PRO A 76 -0.62 17.47 -0.12
C PRO A 76 0.80 17.66 -0.65
N ASN A 77 1.30 16.69 -1.42
CA ASN A 77 2.71 16.71 -1.86
C ASN A 77 3.06 17.87 -2.80
N TYR A 78 2.09 18.34 -3.59
CA TYR A 78 2.24 19.51 -4.45
C TYR A 78 2.41 20.83 -3.69
N MET A 79 2.22 20.83 -2.36
CA MET A 79 2.56 21.97 -1.49
C MET A 79 4.04 21.98 -1.09
N VAL A 80 4.80 20.93 -1.41
CA VAL A 80 6.23 20.80 -1.09
C VAL A 80 7.10 20.96 -2.33
N ASN A 81 6.74 20.30 -3.43
CA ASN A 81 7.44 20.37 -4.71
C ASN A 81 6.43 20.44 -5.86
N ASP A 82 6.89 20.91 -7.03
CA ASP A 82 6.06 20.99 -8.23
C ASP A 82 5.68 19.59 -8.74
N ILE A 83 4.51 19.50 -9.37
CA ILE A 83 4.01 18.24 -9.95
C ILE A 83 4.71 17.99 -11.28
N ASP A 84 5.43 16.89 -11.37
CA ASP A 84 5.97 16.39 -12.63
C ASP A 84 4.89 15.61 -13.41
N VAL A 85 4.37 16.24 -14.46
CA VAL A 85 3.45 15.61 -15.41
C VAL A 85 4.19 15.23 -16.69
N ALA A 86 4.84 16.21 -17.32
CA ALA A 86 5.46 16.05 -18.63
C ALA A 86 6.83 15.33 -18.59
N GLY A 87 7.62 15.54 -17.53
CA GLY A 87 8.96 14.96 -17.39
C GLY A 87 8.89 13.45 -17.26
N LEU A 88 8.09 12.95 -16.31
CA LEU A 88 7.88 11.51 -16.11
C LEU A 88 7.28 10.84 -17.35
N TYR A 89 6.23 11.43 -17.96
CA TYR A 89 5.66 10.92 -19.21
C TYR A 89 6.70 10.83 -20.34
N SER A 90 7.49 11.88 -20.53
CA SER A 90 8.50 11.92 -21.59
C SER A 90 9.61 10.91 -21.35
N ALA A 91 10.03 10.73 -20.10
CA ALA A 91 11.01 9.71 -19.71
C ALA A 91 10.49 8.29 -19.98
N GLU A 92 9.26 7.99 -19.57
CA GLU A 92 8.61 6.69 -19.85
C GLU A 92 8.54 6.45 -21.35
N ARG A 93 7.99 7.42 -22.10
CA ARG A 93 7.84 7.33 -23.55
C ARG A 93 9.18 7.12 -24.25
N THR A 94 10.24 7.75 -23.76
CA THR A 94 11.59 7.59 -24.35
C THR A 94 12.17 6.22 -24.03
N ILE A 95 12.14 5.79 -22.76
CA ILE A 95 12.84 4.59 -22.30
C ILE A 95 12.06 3.31 -22.62
N PHE A 96 10.76 3.30 -22.36
CA PHE A 96 9.88 2.12 -22.45
C PHE A 96 8.78 2.23 -23.51
N GLY A 97 8.68 3.39 -24.18
CA GLY A 97 7.68 3.58 -25.23
C GLY A 97 7.88 2.64 -26.42
N ILE A 98 6.77 2.35 -27.09
CA ILE A 98 6.70 1.51 -28.28
C ILE A 98 6.26 2.34 -29.48
N ASP A 99 6.74 1.97 -30.67
CA ASP A 99 6.40 2.64 -31.91
C ASP A 99 5.23 1.93 -32.59
N VAL A 100 4.10 2.62 -32.73
CA VAL A 100 2.89 2.12 -33.41
C VAL A 100 2.57 3.12 -34.52
N ASP A 101 2.52 2.65 -35.77
CA ASP A 101 2.22 3.47 -36.95
C ASP A 101 3.06 4.76 -37.08
N GLY A 102 4.33 4.69 -36.65
CA GLY A 102 5.27 5.82 -36.70
C GLY A 102 5.13 6.82 -35.54
N VAL A 103 4.23 6.57 -34.59
CA VAL A 103 4.08 7.35 -33.36
C VAL A 103 4.60 6.54 -32.18
N ARG A 104 5.62 7.08 -31.50
CA ARG A 104 6.06 6.52 -30.22
C ARG A 104 5.04 6.84 -29.14
N MET A 105 4.55 5.84 -28.41
CA MET A 105 3.59 6.01 -27.31
C MET A 105 4.04 5.20 -26.08
N THR A 106 3.52 5.54 -24.91
CA THR A 106 3.71 4.78 -23.68
C THR A 106 2.96 3.45 -23.73
N LEU A 107 3.37 2.48 -22.91
CA LEU A 107 2.65 1.20 -22.79
C LEU A 107 1.21 1.41 -22.30
N CYS A 108 0.98 2.41 -21.43
CA CYS A 108 -0.34 2.73 -20.92
C CYS A 108 -1.29 3.23 -22.02
N GLU A 109 -0.82 4.10 -22.92
CA GLU A 109 -1.58 4.55 -24.09
C GLU A 109 -1.90 3.38 -25.01
N PHE A 110 -0.91 2.51 -25.28
CA PHE A 110 -1.13 1.32 -26.07
C PHE A 110 -2.21 0.40 -25.48
N PHE A 111 -2.15 0.10 -24.18
CA PHE A 111 -3.17 -0.73 -23.52
C PHE A 111 -4.51 -0.02 -23.29
N HIS A 112 -4.55 1.31 -23.41
CA HIS A 112 -5.80 2.04 -23.46
C HIS A 112 -6.56 1.77 -24.76
N GLU A 113 -5.85 1.68 -25.89
CA GLU A 113 -6.42 1.40 -27.22
C GLU A 113 -6.56 -0.12 -27.49
N HIS A 114 -5.62 -0.92 -26.99
CA HIS A 114 -5.53 -2.36 -27.23
C HIS A 114 -5.75 -3.16 -25.95
N HIS A 115 -7.02 -3.32 -25.59
CA HIS A 115 -7.45 -4.11 -24.44
C HIS A 115 -8.43 -5.22 -24.84
N CYS A 116 -8.62 -6.20 -23.96
CA CYS A 116 -9.60 -7.27 -24.17
C CYS A 116 -10.22 -7.70 -22.85
N SER A 117 -11.44 -8.27 -22.92
CA SER A 117 -12.23 -8.64 -21.74
C SER A 117 -11.51 -9.61 -20.79
N VAL A 118 -10.72 -10.54 -21.34
CA VAL A 118 -9.93 -11.49 -20.54
C VAL A 118 -8.86 -10.74 -19.74
N ALA A 119 -8.11 -9.85 -20.38
CA ALA A 119 -7.09 -9.06 -19.71
C ALA A 119 -7.71 -8.06 -18.72
N ASP A 120 -8.86 -7.47 -19.04
CA ASP A 120 -9.62 -6.59 -18.14
C ASP A 120 -10.09 -7.32 -16.88
N PHE A 121 -10.56 -8.56 -17.01
CA PHE A 121 -10.95 -9.40 -15.89
C PHE A 121 -9.76 -9.71 -14.96
N PHE A 122 -8.65 -10.17 -15.53
CA PHE A 122 -7.44 -10.45 -14.75
C PHE A 122 -6.80 -9.18 -14.18
N ALA A 123 -6.96 -8.03 -14.86
CA ALA A 123 -6.49 -6.75 -14.37
C ALA A 123 -7.11 -6.43 -13.02
N GLY A 124 -8.43 -6.45 -12.91
CA GLY A 124 -9.08 -6.24 -11.63
C GLY A 124 -8.75 -7.32 -10.60
N LEU A 125 -8.71 -8.60 -11.00
CA LEU A 125 -8.41 -9.69 -10.05
C LEU A 125 -7.05 -9.53 -9.38
N PHE A 126 -5.99 -9.29 -10.15
CA PHE A 126 -4.66 -9.07 -9.59
C PHE A 126 -4.58 -7.75 -8.84
N TYR A 127 -5.20 -6.68 -9.37
CA TYR A 127 -5.21 -5.38 -8.71
C TYR A 127 -6.05 -5.37 -7.42
N LEU A 128 -6.91 -6.35 -7.16
CA LEU A 128 -7.54 -6.49 -5.84
C LEU A 128 -6.63 -7.14 -4.80
N CYS A 129 -5.51 -7.74 -5.21
CA CYS A 129 -4.68 -8.54 -4.32
C CYS A 129 -3.62 -7.73 -3.55
N TRP A 130 -3.24 -6.53 -4.00
CA TRP A 130 -2.05 -5.84 -3.46
C TRP A 130 -2.13 -5.50 -1.96
N VAL A 131 -3.29 -5.16 -1.38
CA VAL A 131 -3.45 -5.00 0.09
C VAL A 131 -3.94 -6.28 0.79
N PRO A 132 -5.04 -6.91 0.34
CA PRO A 132 -5.65 -7.99 1.11
C PRO A 132 -4.71 -9.19 1.27
N VAL A 133 -3.93 -9.54 0.24
CA VAL A 133 -3.03 -10.70 0.31
C VAL A 133 -1.91 -10.49 1.33
N PRO A 134 -1.16 -9.37 1.33
CA PRO A 134 -0.22 -9.05 2.42
C PRO A 134 -0.82 -9.08 3.82
N VAL A 135 -2.01 -8.49 4.02
CA VAL A 135 -2.67 -8.46 5.34
C VAL A 135 -3.07 -9.87 5.77
N LEU A 136 -3.68 -10.66 4.87
CA LEU A 136 -4.02 -12.07 5.13
C LEU A 136 -2.77 -12.91 5.38
N PHE A 137 -1.66 -12.59 4.73
CA PHE A 137 -0.38 -13.26 4.98
C PHE A 137 0.11 -12.98 6.41
N ALA A 138 0.18 -11.72 6.85
CA ALA A 138 0.52 -11.36 8.23
C ALA A 138 -0.38 -12.06 9.25
N LEU A 139 -1.70 -12.02 9.02
CA LEU A 139 -2.69 -12.70 9.85
C LEU A 139 -2.43 -14.21 9.92
N SER A 140 -2.16 -14.84 8.78
CA SER A 140 -1.91 -16.28 8.73
C SER A 140 -0.63 -16.67 9.47
N LEU A 141 0.42 -15.84 9.42
CA LEU A 141 1.66 -16.06 10.15
C LEU A 141 1.43 -15.92 11.65
N PHE A 142 0.68 -14.91 12.07
CA PHE A 142 0.29 -14.71 13.46
C PHE A 142 -0.48 -15.93 13.98
N ILE A 143 -1.58 -16.34 13.31
CA ILE A 143 -2.41 -17.48 13.72
C ILE A 143 -1.61 -18.78 13.80
N LYS A 144 -0.65 -19.00 12.89
CA LYS A 144 0.24 -20.19 12.89
C LYS A 144 1.35 -20.12 13.94
N GLY A 145 1.37 -19.12 14.82
CA GLY A 145 2.37 -18.93 15.86
C GLY A 145 3.73 -18.43 15.35
N ARG A 146 3.85 -18.06 14.08
CA ARG A 146 5.08 -17.50 13.47
C ARG A 146 5.19 -15.99 13.76
N ARG A 147 5.13 -15.63 15.04
CA ARG A 147 4.98 -14.24 15.54
C ARG A 147 6.13 -13.33 15.11
N GLU A 148 7.36 -13.81 15.23
CA GLU A 148 8.56 -13.06 14.82
C GLU A 148 8.52 -12.73 13.32
N LEU A 149 8.22 -13.73 12.48
CA LEU A 149 8.14 -13.53 11.04
C LEU A 149 7.00 -12.56 10.68
N ALA A 150 5.84 -12.69 11.32
CA ALA A 150 4.71 -11.79 11.12
C ALA A 150 5.07 -10.35 11.45
N LEU A 151 5.72 -10.12 12.61
CA LEU A 151 6.07 -8.77 13.05
C LEU A 151 7.15 -8.14 12.18
N ARG A 152 8.20 -8.89 11.81
CA ARG A 152 9.26 -8.40 10.90
C ARG A 152 8.66 -8.01 9.55
N PHE A 153 7.80 -8.86 9.00
CA PHE A 153 7.06 -8.57 7.78
C PHE A 153 6.23 -7.28 7.89
N SER A 154 5.41 -7.15 8.94
CA SER A 154 4.56 -5.95 9.16
C SER A 154 5.40 -4.67 9.28
N LEU A 155 6.54 -4.72 9.98
CA LEU A 155 7.41 -3.56 10.15
C LEU A 155 8.15 -3.18 8.86
N VAL A 156 8.59 -4.15 8.06
CA VAL A 156 9.15 -3.86 6.73
C VAL A 156 8.09 -3.30 5.80
N PHE A 157 6.87 -3.83 5.85
CA PHE A 157 5.75 -3.27 5.10
C PHE A 157 5.54 -1.79 5.45
N LEU A 158 5.52 -1.44 6.74
CA LEU A 158 5.45 -0.05 7.18
C LEU A 158 6.66 0.77 6.70
N LEU A 159 7.89 0.26 6.85
CA LEU A 159 9.10 0.96 6.45
C LEU A 159 9.11 1.29 4.94
N VAL A 160 8.76 0.33 4.10
CA VAL A 160 8.66 0.51 2.64
C VAL A 160 7.62 1.57 2.29
N ASN A 161 6.49 1.59 3.01
CA ASN A 161 5.49 2.64 2.86
C ASN A 161 6.04 4.02 3.21
N LEU A 162 6.74 4.16 4.33
CA LEU A 162 7.34 5.44 4.75
C LEU A 162 8.39 5.93 3.75
N ILE A 163 9.20 5.03 3.17
CA ILE A 163 10.15 5.36 2.10
C ILE A 163 9.40 5.82 0.84
N GLY A 164 8.33 5.11 0.45
CA GLY A 164 7.50 5.50 -0.70
C GLY A 164 6.82 6.84 -0.50
N PHE A 165 6.29 7.11 0.70
CA PHE A 165 5.71 8.41 1.03
C PHE A 165 6.73 9.53 0.92
N ALA A 166 7.96 9.33 1.39
CA ALA A 166 9.03 10.30 1.17
C ALA A 166 9.26 10.54 -0.33
N GLY A 167 9.24 9.48 -1.15
CA GLY A 167 9.27 9.59 -2.61
C GLY A 167 8.15 10.47 -3.17
N TYR A 168 6.91 10.29 -2.71
CA TYR A 168 5.75 11.09 -3.14
C TYR A 168 5.93 12.59 -2.87
N TYR A 169 6.67 12.97 -1.83
CA TYR A 169 6.96 14.37 -1.51
C TYR A 169 8.21 14.89 -2.20
N ILE A 170 9.22 14.05 -2.45
CA ILE A 170 10.44 14.42 -3.17
C ILE A 170 10.14 14.66 -4.65
N HIS A 171 9.31 13.80 -5.25
CA HIS A 171 8.94 13.86 -6.66
C HIS A 171 7.43 13.62 -6.82
N PRO A 172 6.59 14.63 -6.55
CA PRO A 172 5.16 14.59 -6.89
C PRO A 172 5.01 14.34 -8.39
N ALA A 173 4.27 13.31 -8.77
CA ALA A 173 4.18 12.88 -10.17
C ALA A 173 2.78 12.43 -10.56
N ALA A 174 2.35 12.80 -11.75
CA ALA A 174 1.05 12.43 -12.27
C ALA A 174 1.04 11.00 -12.87
N PRO A 175 -0.02 10.22 -12.62
CA PRO A 175 -0.17 8.88 -13.20
C PRO A 175 -0.55 8.94 -14.70
N PRO A 176 -0.43 7.83 -15.44
CA PRO A 176 -0.73 7.77 -16.88
C PRO A 176 -2.14 8.21 -17.25
N TRP A 177 -3.15 7.75 -16.49
CA TRP A 177 -4.55 8.13 -16.74
C TRP A 177 -4.80 9.63 -16.65
N TYR A 178 -4.01 10.35 -15.84
CA TYR A 178 -4.13 11.79 -15.71
C TYR A 178 -3.71 12.47 -17.01
N VAL A 179 -2.55 12.08 -17.56
CA VAL A 179 -2.04 12.65 -18.81
C VAL A 179 -3.00 12.37 -19.97
N MET A 180 -3.54 11.15 -20.05
CA MET A 180 -4.49 10.78 -21.10
C MET A 180 -5.81 11.58 -21.04
N GLN A 181 -6.22 12.06 -19.87
CA GLN A 181 -7.50 12.77 -19.68
C GLN A 181 -7.37 14.29 -19.66
N TYR A 182 -6.29 14.81 -19.06
CA TYR A 182 -6.13 16.23 -18.74
C TYR A 182 -4.91 16.86 -19.43
N GLY A 183 -4.07 16.07 -20.09
CA GLY A 183 -2.83 16.54 -20.69
C GLY A 183 -1.76 16.83 -19.64
N PHE A 184 -0.89 17.81 -19.93
CA PHE A 184 0.31 18.08 -19.12
C PHE A 184 0.13 19.16 -18.06
N GLU A 185 -1.00 19.87 -18.07
CA GLU A 185 -1.25 20.93 -17.10
C GLU A 185 -1.74 20.34 -15.76
N PRO A 186 -1.12 20.69 -14.62
CA PRO A 186 -1.54 20.18 -13.31
C PRO A 186 -2.82 20.87 -12.82
N ILE A 187 -3.85 20.08 -12.55
CA ILE A 187 -5.15 20.51 -12.03
C ILE A 187 -5.24 20.05 -10.58
N LEU A 188 -5.11 21.01 -9.67
CA LEU A 188 -5.18 20.75 -8.23
C LEU A 188 -6.59 20.29 -7.83
N GLY A 189 -6.66 19.35 -6.90
CA GLY A 189 -7.95 18.80 -6.44
C GLY A 189 -8.63 17.84 -7.43
N THR A 190 -7.92 17.39 -8.48
CA THR A 190 -8.42 16.34 -9.38
C THR A 190 -8.86 15.12 -8.56
N PRO A 191 -10.10 14.62 -8.74
CA PRO A 191 -10.57 13.44 -8.03
C PRO A 191 -9.81 12.20 -8.49
N GLY A 192 -9.72 11.19 -7.64
CA GLY A 192 -9.13 9.90 -8.05
C GLY A 192 -9.95 9.22 -9.15
N ASN A 193 -9.26 8.56 -10.06
CA ASN A 193 -9.86 7.90 -11.22
C ASN A 193 -9.62 6.38 -11.17
N VAL A 194 -10.60 5.58 -11.61
CA VAL A 194 -10.48 4.12 -11.70
C VAL A 194 -9.61 3.66 -12.87
N ALA A 195 -9.36 4.55 -13.83
CA ALA A 195 -8.65 4.29 -15.07
C ALA A 195 -9.20 3.05 -15.79
N GLY A 196 -8.33 2.22 -16.37
CA GLY A 196 -8.73 0.98 -17.04
C GLY A 196 -9.42 -0.06 -16.14
N LEU A 197 -9.34 0.08 -14.80
CA LEU A 197 -10.01 -0.85 -13.88
C LEU A 197 -11.54 -0.70 -13.89
N GLY A 198 -12.09 0.41 -14.39
CA GLY A 198 -13.53 0.55 -14.60
C GLY A 198 -14.09 -0.51 -15.56
N ARG A 199 -13.25 -1.06 -16.46
CA ARG A 199 -13.63 -2.17 -17.34
C ARG A 199 -13.86 -3.47 -16.57
N PHE A 200 -13.13 -3.69 -15.48
CA PHE A 200 -13.38 -4.82 -14.58
C PHE A 200 -14.72 -4.66 -13.86
N ASP A 201 -14.99 -3.48 -13.30
CA ASP A 201 -16.25 -3.18 -12.61
C ASP A 201 -17.46 -3.45 -13.55
N ALA A 202 -17.37 -3.00 -14.80
CA ALA A 202 -18.38 -3.26 -15.83
C ALA A 202 -18.55 -4.76 -16.15
N LEU A 203 -17.46 -5.52 -16.25
CA LEU A 203 -17.50 -6.97 -16.49
C LEU A 203 -18.07 -7.75 -15.29
N ALA A 204 -17.75 -7.31 -14.07
CA ALA A 204 -18.18 -7.94 -12.83
C ALA A 204 -19.61 -7.54 -12.42
N GLY A 205 -20.14 -6.45 -12.99
CA GLY A 205 -21.44 -5.87 -12.60
C GLY A 205 -21.42 -5.32 -11.17
N MET A 206 -20.27 -4.86 -10.69
CA MET A 206 -20.06 -4.37 -9.32
C MET A 206 -19.18 -3.13 -9.32
N ASP A 207 -19.53 -2.13 -8.51
CA ASP A 207 -18.73 -0.91 -8.32
C ASP A 207 -17.64 -1.13 -7.25
N ILE A 208 -16.59 -1.90 -7.59
CA ILE A 208 -15.52 -2.24 -6.63
C ILE A 208 -14.46 -1.14 -6.61
N PHE A 209 -13.93 -0.75 -7.77
CA PHE A 209 -12.81 0.19 -7.84
C PHE A 209 -13.26 1.65 -7.72
N ALA A 210 -14.46 1.99 -8.17
CA ALA A 210 -15.01 3.35 -8.05
C ALA A 210 -14.94 3.93 -6.62
N PRO A 211 -15.46 3.27 -5.58
CA PRO A 211 -15.35 3.78 -4.21
C PRO A 211 -13.92 3.75 -3.67
N MET A 212 -13.07 2.80 -4.11
CA MET A 212 -11.67 2.72 -3.66
C MET A 212 -10.85 3.91 -4.17
N TYR A 213 -10.96 4.24 -5.45
CA TYR A 213 -10.18 5.32 -6.07
C TYR A 213 -10.79 6.70 -5.90
N GLY A 214 -12.12 6.82 -5.82
CA GLY A 214 -12.77 8.08 -5.48
C GLY A 214 -12.34 8.62 -4.10
N ARG A 215 -11.80 7.75 -3.25
CA ARG A 215 -11.26 8.08 -1.92
C ARG A 215 -9.75 8.18 -1.89
N ASN A 216 -9.07 8.32 -3.02
CA ASN A 216 -7.62 8.48 -3.02
C ASN A 216 -7.19 9.71 -2.18
N ALA A 217 -6.15 9.55 -1.37
CA ALA A 217 -5.58 10.61 -0.56
C ALA A 217 -4.71 11.56 -1.38
N ASN A 218 -4.04 11.05 -2.41
CA ASN A 218 -3.13 11.83 -3.23
C ASN A 218 -3.05 11.28 -4.66
N VAL A 219 -3.52 12.07 -5.62
CA VAL A 219 -3.49 11.72 -7.06
C VAL A 219 -2.09 11.82 -7.63
N PHE A 220 -1.29 12.81 -7.20
CA PHE A 220 0.05 13.08 -7.72
C PHE A 220 1.13 12.29 -6.98
N ALA A 221 0.79 11.09 -6.50
CA ALA A 221 1.66 10.18 -5.78
C ALA A 221 1.91 8.91 -6.61
N ALA A 222 2.19 9.06 -7.90
CA ALA A 222 2.46 7.92 -8.78
C ALA A 222 3.82 7.26 -8.51
N LEU A 223 4.84 8.06 -8.16
CA LEU A 223 6.24 7.66 -8.09
C LEU A 223 6.77 7.68 -6.64
N PRO A 224 7.22 6.55 -6.05
CA PRO A 224 7.26 5.19 -6.59
C PRO A 224 5.94 4.42 -6.40
N SER A 225 5.67 3.41 -7.25
CA SER A 225 4.45 2.60 -7.13
C SER A 225 4.49 1.67 -5.91
N LEU A 226 3.77 2.03 -4.84
CA LEU A 226 3.63 1.17 -3.65
C LEU A 226 2.83 -0.11 -3.93
N HIS A 227 1.89 -0.10 -4.89
CA HIS A 227 1.23 -1.30 -5.39
C HIS A 227 2.25 -2.36 -5.84
N SER A 228 3.32 -1.90 -6.48
CA SER A 228 4.41 -2.75 -6.97
C SER A 228 5.37 -3.19 -5.87
N ALA A 229 5.35 -2.55 -4.70
CA ALA A 229 6.27 -2.79 -3.60
C ALA A 229 5.77 -3.85 -2.59
N TYR A 230 4.45 -3.99 -2.42
CA TYR A 230 3.89 -4.80 -1.32
C TYR A 230 4.07 -6.31 -1.52
N MET A 231 3.80 -6.81 -2.72
CA MET A 231 3.97 -8.23 -3.01
C MET A 231 5.43 -8.69 -3.00
N PRO A 232 6.42 -7.90 -3.45
CA PRO A 232 7.84 -8.20 -3.20
C PRO A 232 8.18 -8.44 -1.74
N VAL A 233 7.64 -7.62 -0.83
CA VAL A 233 7.85 -7.81 0.63
C VAL A 233 7.19 -9.11 1.07
N ALA A 234 5.93 -9.37 0.70
CA ALA A 234 5.22 -10.59 1.07
C ALA A 234 5.90 -11.85 0.52
N PHE A 235 6.32 -11.82 -0.74
CA PHE A 235 7.08 -12.88 -1.41
C PHE A 235 8.39 -13.17 -0.68
N THR A 236 9.18 -12.13 -0.38
CA THR A 236 10.46 -12.27 0.31
C THR A 236 10.28 -12.91 1.69
N TYR A 237 9.31 -12.44 2.47
CA TYR A 237 9.02 -13.01 3.79
C TYR A 237 8.42 -14.43 3.72
N ALA A 238 7.69 -14.77 2.66
CA ALA A 238 7.25 -16.14 2.42
C ALA A 238 8.43 -17.08 2.13
N VAL A 239 9.42 -16.63 1.36
CA VAL A 239 10.66 -17.37 1.09
C VAL A 239 11.51 -17.51 2.35
N MET A 240 11.81 -16.41 3.05
CA MET A 240 12.59 -16.41 4.30
C MET A 240 11.92 -17.28 5.37
N GLY A 241 10.59 -17.23 5.45
CA GLY A 241 9.78 -18.04 6.34
C GLY A 241 9.66 -19.52 5.94
N ARG A 242 10.28 -19.94 4.84
CA ARG A 242 10.17 -21.29 4.27
C ARG A 242 8.72 -21.75 4.19
N CYS A 243 7.86 -20.88 3.67
CA CYS A 243 6.46 -21.20 3.42
C CYS A 243 6.33 -22.32 2.37
N LYS A 244 5.13 -22.87 2.22
CA LYS A 244 4.86 -23.93 1.23
C LYS A 244 5.20 -23.41 -0.18
N LYS A 245 5.86 -24.22 -1.00
CA LYS A 245 6.33 -23.84 -2.34
C LYS A 245 5.20 -23.29 -3.23
N TRP A 246 4.00 -23.90 -3.16
CA TRP A 246 2.84 -23.42 -3.92
C TRP A 246 2.41 -22.00 -3.52
N LEU A 247 2.55 -21.63 -2.23
CA LEU A 247 2.18 -20.29 -1.74
C LEU A 247 3.20 -19.25 -2.22
N ILE A 248 4.48 -19.61 -2.23
CA ILE A 248 5.55 -18.76 -2.79
C ILE A 248 5.32 -18.55 -4.29
N ALA A 249 4.99 -19.62 -5.03
CA ALA A 249 4.65 -19.51 -6.45
C ALA A 249 3.42 -18.62 -6.69
N LEU A 250 2.35 -18.80 -5.89
CA LEU A 250 1.16 -17.95 -5.96
C LEU A 250 1.51 -16.47 -5.73
N PHE A 251 2.33 -16.17 -4.73
CA PHE A 251 2.76 -14.79 -4.48
C PHE A 251 3.57 -14.22 -5.65
N GLY A 252 4.43 -15.02 -6.27
CA GLY A 252 5.18 -14.63 -7.47
C GLY A 252 4.25 -14.31 -8.66
N ILE A 253 3.23 -15.14 -8.89
CA ILE A 253 2.24 -14.91 -9.94
C ILE A 253 1.45 -13.62 -9.68
N ILE A 254 0.94 -13.44 -8.45
CA ILE A 254 0.20 -12.23 -8.07
C ILE A 254 1.08 -10.98 -8.20
N MET A 255 2.35 -11.08 -7.79
CA MET A 255 3.32 -9.99 -7.88
C MET A 255 3.52 -9.51 -9.31
N VAL A 256 3.84 -10.42 -10.24
CA VAL A 256 4.01 -10.07 -11.66
C VAL A 256 2.69 -9.62 -12.29
N GLY A 257 1.58 -10.24 -11.88
CA GLY A 257 0.23 -9.82 -12.24
C GLY A 257 -0.03 -8.36 -11.90
N ILE A 258 0.20 -7.93 -10.65
CA ILE A 258 0.00 -6.54 -10.22
C ILE A 258 0.88 -5.56 -11.02
N TRP A 259 2.15 -5.90 -11.27
CA TRP A 259 3.05 -5.05 -12.04
C TRP A 259 2.54 -4.83 -13.47
N PHE A 260 2.15 -5.91 -14.14
CA PHE A 260 1.57 -5.83 -15.47
C PHE A 260 0.26 -5.03 -15.46
N THR A 261 -0.63 -5.32 -14.51
CA THR A 261 -1.98 -4.74 -14.50
C THR A 261 -1.97 -3.27 -14.11
N ALA A 262 -1.00 -2.81 -13.31
CA ALA A 262 -0.79 -1.40 -13.03
C ALA A 262 -0.49 -0.57 -14.29
N ILE A 263 0.34 -1.11 -15.19
CA ILE A 263 0.64 -0.49 -16.49
C ILE A 263 -0.55 -0.62 -17.44
N TYR A 264 -1.09 -1.82 -17.58
CA TYR A 264 -2.23 -2.12 -18.47
C TYR A 264 -3.46 -1.27 -18.19
N SER A 265 -3.74 -1.02 -16.91
CA SER A 265 -4.86 -0.19 -16.47
C SER A 265 -4.59 1.32 -16.53
N GLY A 266 -3.35 1.74 -16.81
CA GLY A 266 -2.96 3.15 -16.83
C GLY A 266 -2.84 3.79 -15.44
N HIS A 267 -2.67 3.00 -14.38
CA HIS A 267 -2.45 3.51 -13.01
C HIS A 267 -1.00 3.92 -12.74
N HIS A 268 -0.05 3.26 -13.39
CA HIS A 268 1.38 3.50 -13.18
C HIS A 268 2.18 3.29 -14.47
N TYR A 269 3.20 4.10 -14.67
CA TYR A 269 4.22 3.87 -15.68
C TYR A 269 5.16 2.72 -15.28
N MET A 270 5.93 2.18 -16.23
CA MET A 270 6.97 1.18 -15.94
C MET A 270 8.02 1.75 -14.97
N ILE A 271 8.41 3.01 -15.11
CA ILE A 271 9.33 3.68 -14.16
C ILE A 271 8.77 3.63 -12.73
N ASP A 272 7.48 3.87 -12.53
CA ASP A 272 6.84 3.83 -11.21
C ASP A 272 6.91 2.42 -10.60
N VAL A 273 6.66 1.40 -11.43
CA VAL A 273 6.73 -0.02 -11.04
C VAL A 273 8.15 -0.38 -10.62
N LEU A 274 9.15 -0.05 -11.43
CA LEU A 274 10.56 -0.37 -11.16
C LEU A 274 11.08 0.34 -9.91
N THR A 275 10.73 1.61 -9.72
CA THR A 275 11.09 2.36 -8.51
C THR A 275 10.34 1.84 -7.27
N GLY A 276 9.11 1.35 -7.41
CA GLY A 276 8.39 0.62 -6.36
C GLY A 276 9.08 -0.67 -5.94
N ILE A 277 9.56 -1.46 -6.91
CA ILE A 277 10.36 -2.67 -6.65
C ILE A 277 11.67 -2.30 -5.94
N ALA A 278 12.36 -1.26 -6.41
CA ALA A 278 13.58 -0.77 -5.78
C ALA A 278 13.32 -0.32 -4.33
N CYS A 279 12.22 0.39 -4.09
CA CYS A 279 11.77 0.81 -2.76
C CYS A 279 11.57 -0.39 -1.83
N ALA A 280 10.92 -1.46 -2.30
CA ALA A 280 10.76 -2.70 -1.54
C ALA A 280 12.11 -3.34 -1.19
N VAL A 281 13.01 -3.48 -2.16
CA VAL A 281 14.35 -4.05 -1.97
C VAL A 281 15.14 -3.23 -0.95
N ILE A 282 15.17 -1.90 -1.10
CA ILE A 282 15.85 -0.99 -0.18
C ILE A 282 15.28 -1.14 1.24
N GLY A 283 13.95 -1.12 1.40
CA GLY A 283 13.32 -1.26 2.71
C GLY A 283 13.63 -2.60 3.39
N ILE A 284 13.61 -3.70 2.63
CA ILE A 284 13.98 -5.03 3.13
C ILE A 284 15.46 -5.05 3.58
N LEU A 285 16.37 -4.54 2.75
CA LEU A 285 17.80 -4.53 3.06
C LEU A 285 18.12 -3.64 4.26
N LEU A 286 17.55 -2.43 4.32
CA LEU A 286 17.70 -1.53 5.46
C LEU A 286 17.22 -2.19 6.75
N PHE A 287 16.06 -2.85 6.73
CA PHE A 287 15.55 -3.51 7.93
C PHE A 287 16.40 -4.71 8.35
N GLU A 288 16.60 -5.66 7.44
CA GLU A 288 17.21 -6.95 7.77
C GLU A 288 18.73 -6.87 7.93
N GLN A 289 19.41 -6.02 7.15
CA GLN A 289 20.88 -5.93 7.16
C GLN A 289 21.42 -4.77 8.00
N VAL A 290 20.63 -3.71 8.23
CA VAL A 290 21.05 -2.56 9.03
C VAL A 290 20.37 -2.56 10.39
N PHE A 291 19.04 -2.37 10.44
CA PHE A 291 18.34 -2.19 11.72
C PHE A 291 18.44 -3.40 12.63
N MET A 292 18.27 -4.62 12.12
CA MET A 292 18.38 -5.84 12.92
C MET A 292 19.79 -6.10 13.48
N ARG A 293 20.83 -5.45 12.94
CA ARG A 293 22.19 -5.50 13.48
C ARG A 293 22.44 -4.48 14.59
N LEU A 294 21.61 -3.44 14.71
CA LEU A 294 21.73 -2.44 15.77
C LEU A 294 21.29 -3.04 17.12
N PRO A 295 22.13 -3.04 18.17
CA PRO A 295 21.79 -3.67 19.46
C PRO A 295 20.52 -3.09 20.11
N VAL A 296 20.31 -1.78 19.97
CA VAL A 296 19.11 -1.09 20.49
C VAL A 296 17.84 -1.60 19.80
N PHE A 297 17.86 -1.69 18.46
CA PHE A 297 16.72 -2.14 17.69
C PHE A 297 16.43 -3.62 17.90
N ARG A 298 17.48 -4.46 17.99
CA ARG A 298 17.31 -5.88 18.31
C ARG A 298 16.68 -6.10 19.69
N ARG A 299 17.03 -5.28 20.69
CA ARG A 299 16.37 -5.31 22.02
C ARG A 299 14.91 -4.88 21.94
N PHE A 300 14.61 -3.85 21.15
CA PHE A 300 13.22 -3.44 20.89
C PHE A 300 12.41 -4.58 20.26
N MET A 301 12.94 -5.19 19.19
CA MET A 301 12.29 -6.32 18.51
C MET A 301 12.07 -7.50 19.46
N PHE A 302 13.05 -7.85 20.28
CA PHE A 302 12.89 -8.93 21.27
C PHE A 302 11.74 -8.66 22.24
N ARG A 303 11.64 -7.44 22.79
CA ARG A 303 10.55 -7.05 23.69
C ARG A 303 9.19 -7.09 22.99
N TYR A 304 9.14 -6.61 21.76
CA TYR A 304 7.91 -6.61 20.96
C TYR A 304 7.45 -8.05 20.70
N ILE A 305 8.35 -8.91 20.19
CA ILE A 305 8.07 -10.32 19.94
C ILE A 305 7.62 -11.02 21.22
N ALA A 306 8.30 -10.79 22.34
CA ALA A 306 7.94 -11.39 23.63
C ALA A 306 6.53 -10.98 24.10
N TYR A 307 6.09 -9.75 23.84
CA TYR A 307 4.74 -9.31 24.16
C TYR A 307 3.67 -10.02 23.32
N ILE A 308 3.90 -10.15 22.02
CA ILE A 308 2.91 -10.74 21.08
C ILE A 308 2.95 -12.27 21.03
N SER A 309 3.93 -12.90 21.68
CA SER A 309 4.09 -14.36 21.72
C SER A 309 3.12 -15.03 22.69
#